data_AF-A0A3B8ZA00-F1
#
_entry.id   AF-A0A3B8ZA00-F1
#
_cell.length_a   1.000
_cell.length_b   1.000
_cell.length_c   1.000
_cell.angle_alpha   90.00
_cell.angle_beta   90.00
_cell.angle_gamma   90.00
#
_symmetry.space_group_name_H-M   'P 1'
#
loop_
_entity.id
_entity.type
_entity.pdbx_description
1 polymer ?
#
loop_
_entity_poly.entity_id
_entity_poly.type
_entity_poly.pdbx_seq_one_letter_code
_entity_poly.pdbx_strand_id
1 'polypeptide(L)' 'MIEYQRRFARAKICDEALHIIQGTGDETVDWRYNLSHIQEKFPKSKIYMIPDARHQSVNESPEFRDRIFSSLDQIIEDAG' A
#
# COMPACT_ATOMS: atom_id res chain seq x y z
N MET A 1 14.56 10.77 7.55
CA MET A 1 13.30 10.16 8.08
C MET A 1 12.48 11.12 8.94
N ILE A 2 13.03 11.73 9.99
CA ILE A 2 12.27 12.66 10.88
C ILE A 2 11.67 13.85 10.11
N GLU A 3 12.46 14.48 9.23
CA GLU A 3 11.98 15.62 8.43
C GLU A 3 10.87 15.22 7.44
N TYR A 4 10.99 14.03 6.83
CA TYR A 4 9.96 13.47 5.97
C TYR A 4 8.65 13.25 6.74
N GLN A 5 8.72 12.64 7.93
CA GLN A 5 7.54 12.41 8.77
C GLN A 5 6.87 13.73 9.16
N ARG A 6 7.65 14.76 9.53
CA ARG A 6 7.11 16.09 9.82
C ARG A 6 6.41 16.72 8.62
N ARG A 7 7.01 16.61 7.43
CA ARG A 7 6.41 17.13 6.20
C ARG A 7 5.13 16.38 5.84
N PHE A 8 5.12 15.05 5.96
CA PHE A 8 3.95 14.22 5.73
C PHE A 8 2.81 14.59 6.69
N ALA A 9 3.10 14.71 7.99
CA ALA A 9 2.11 15.12 8.98
C ALA A 9 1.46 16.47 8.64
N ARG A 10 2.23 17.41 8.09
CA ARG A 10 1.76 18.75 7.67
C ARG A 10 1.12 18.80 6.29
N ALA A 11 1.20 17.72 5.50
CA ALA A 11 0.59 17.68 4.18
C ALA A 11 -0.93 17.83 4.26
N LYS A 12 -1.54 18.45 3.25
CA LYS A 12 -2.99 18.56 3.16
C LYS A 12 -3.61 17.18 2.90
N ILE A 13 -4.87 17.03 3.29
CA ILE A 13 -5.69 15.89 2.87
C ILE A 13 -5.90 16.00 1.36
N CYS A 14 -5.88 14.85 0.69
CA CYS A 14 -6.02 14.71 -0.75
C CYS A 14 -7.14 13.71 -1.04
N ASP A 15 -8.12 14.13 -1.85
CA ASP A 15 -9.31 13.32 -2.16
C ASP A 15 -9.12 12.36 -3.34
N GLU A 16 -7.88 12.16 -3.77
CA GLU A 16 -7.53 11.19 -4.81
C GLU A 16 -7.67 9.76 -4.28
N ALA A 17 -8.21 8.89 -5.13
CA ALA A 17 -8.34 7.47 -4.81
C ALA A 17 -6.99 6.77 -5.04
N LEU A 18 -6.36 6.32 -3.96
CA LEU A 18 -5.15 5.49 -4.04
C LEU A 18 -5.50 4.02 -3.86
N HIS A 19 -4.88 3.16 -4.66
CA HIS A 19 -4.91 1.72 -4.46
C HIS A 19 -3.56 1.27 -3.90
N ILE A 20 -3.56 0.70 -2.70
CA ILE A 20 -2.34 0.34 -1.97
C ILE A 20 -2.32 -1.18 -1.80
N ILE A 21 -1.32 -1.84 -2.36
CA ILE A 21 -1.07 -3.26 -2.14
C ILE A 21 0.00 -3.39 -1.06
N GLN A 22 -0.29 -4.12 0.02
CA GLN A 22 0.62 -4.28 1.17
C GLN A 22 0.78 -5.76 1.54
N GLY A 23 2.02 -6.22 1.62
CA GLY A 23 2.36 -7.51 2.19
C GLY A 23 2.28 -7.50 3.72
N THR A 24 1.60 -8.47 4.33
CA THR A 24 1.49 -8.58 5.81
C THR A 24 2.78 -9.05 6.50
N GLY A 25 3.68 -9.69 5.74
CA GLY A 25 4.99 -10.15 6.19
C GLY A 25 6.11 -9.13 6.01
N ASP A 26 5.77 -7.87 5.70
CA ASP A 26 6.76 -6.80 5.59
C ASP A 26 7.29 -6.41 6.98
N GLU A 27 8.58 -6.67 7.19
CA GLU A 27 9.33 -6.31 8.41
C GLU A 27 10.24 -5.08 8.21
N THR A 28 10.30 -4.53 6.99
CA THR A 28 11.17 -3.39 6.64
C THR A 28 10.50 -2.07 6.98
N VAL A 29 9.18 -1.98 6.79
CA VAL A 29 8.38 -0.79 7.14
C VAL A 29 7.28 -1.16 8.12
N ASP A 30 6.99 -0.26 9.06
CA ASP A 30 5.82 -0.39 9.95
C ASP A 30 4.54 -0.08 9.17
N TRP A 31 4.05 -1.08 8.44
CA TRP A 31 2.89 -0.94 7.58
C TRP A 31 1.61 -0.67 8.38
N ARG A 32 1.51 -1.18 9.62
CA ARG A 32 0.34 -0.93 10.48
C ARG A 32 0.24 0.54 10.83
N TYR A 33 1.37 1.15 11.21
CA TYR A 33 1.44 2.59 11.45
C TYR A 33 1.26 3.38 10.15
N ASN A 34 1.98 3.04 9.09
CA ASN A 34 1.99 3.85 7.86
C ASN A 34 0.62 3.86 7.17
N LEU A 35 -0.06 2.72 7.08
CA LEU A 35 -1.36 2.63 6.41
C LEU A 35 -2.42 3.49 7.09
N SER A 36 -2.47 3.54 8.42
CA SER A 36 -3.44 4.40 9.12
C SER A 36 -3.22 5.87 8.79
N HIS A 37 -1.96 6.32 8.78
CA HIS A 37 -1.61 7.70 8.48
C HIS A 37 -1.80 8.05 7.00
N ILE A 38 -1.62 7.09 6.10
CA ILE A 38 -1.92 7.27 4.67
C ILE A 38 -3.43 7.41 4.48
N GLN A 39 -4.25 6.59 5.13
CA GLN A 39 -5.72 6.70 5.04
C GLN A 39 -6.25 8.03 5.60
N GLU A 40 -5.63 8.58 6.65
CA GLU A 40 -5.97 9.93 7.14
C GLU A 40 -5.70 11.03 6.10
N LYS A 41 -4.66 10.87 5.27
CA LYS A 41 -4.32 11.84 4.20
C LYS A 41 -5.06 11.58 2.89
N PHE A 42 -5.39 10.34 2.60
CA PHE A 42 -6.07 9.90 1.39
C PHE A 42 -7.30 9.07 1.78
N PRO A 43 -8.40 9.72 2.22
CA PRO A 43 -9.56 9.04 2.79
C PRO A 43 -10.29 8.13 1.79
N LYS A 44 -10.06 8.31 0.48
CA LYS A 44 -10.63 7.44 -0.56
C LYS A 44 -9.71 6.27 -0.95
N SER A 45 -8.63 6.05 -0.21
CA SER A 45 -7.70 4.97 -0.50
C SER A 45 -8.31 3.59 -0.18
N LYS A 46 -8.00 2.62 -1.04
CA LYS A 46 -8.33 1.20 -0.87
C LYS A 46 -7.04 0.42 -0.60
N ILE A 47 -7.09 -0.46 0.38
CA ILE A 47 -5.93 -1.27 0.80
C ILE A 47 -6.21 -2.73 0.46
N TYR A 48 -5.25 -3.37 -0.19
CA TYR A 48 -5.26 -4.77 -0.61
C TYR A 48 -4.12 -5.49 0.11
N MET A 49 -4.47 -6.33 1.07
CA MET A 49 -3.47 -7.05 1.88
C MET A 49 -3.10 -8.37 1.21
N ILE A 50 -1.80 -8.63 1.03
CA ILE A 50 -1.28 -9.92 0.58
C ILE A 50 -0.71 -10.67 1.79
N PRO A 51 -1.33 -11.80 2.21
CA PRO A 51 -0.81 -12.62 3.29
C PRO A 51 0.64 -13.06 3.04
N ASP A 52 1.49 -12.99 4.06
CA ASP A 52 2.88 -13.48 4.10
C ASP A 52 3.91 -12.84 3.14
N ALA A 53 3.46 -12.06 2.16
CA ALA A 53 4.34 -11.31 1.28
C ALA A 53 5.19 -10.31 2.08
N ARG A 54 6.51 -10.29 1.84
CA ARG A 54 7.44 -9.34 2.49
C ARG A 54 7.69 -8.14 1.57
N HIS A 55 8.67 -7.32 1.91
CA HIS A 55 8.90 -6.02 1.29
C HIS A 55 9.20 -6.05 -0.22
N GLN A 56 9.79 -7.13 -0.75
CA GLN A 56 10.11 -7.28 -2.17
C GLN A 56 9.16 -8.28 -2.83
N SER A 57 7.86 -8.16 -2.53
CA SER A 57 6.85 -9.19 -2.79
C SER A 57 6.83 -9.76 -4.22
N VAL A 58 7.15 -8.95 -5.24
CA VAL A 58 7.18 -9.37 -6.66
C VAL A 58 8.42 -10.22 -7.02
N ASN A 59 9.50 -10.07 -6.27
CA ASN A 59 10.78 -10.77 -6.48
C ASN A 59 10.97 -11.97 -5.55
N GLU A 60 10.08 -12.16 -4.57
CA GLU A 60 10.18 -13.21 -3.55
C GLU A 60 9.80 -14.59 -4.08
N SER A 61 8.66 -14.71 -4.76
CA SER A 61 8.22 -15.96 -5.38
C SER A 61 7.25 -15.72 -6.55
N PRO A 62 7.12 -16.67 -7.49
CA PRO A 62 6.08 -16.62 -8.51
C PRO A 62 4.67 -16.53 -7.92
N GLU A 63 4.40 -17.21 -6.80
CA GLU A 63 3.08 -17.22 -6.17
C GLU A 63 2.65 -15.84 -5.66
N PHE A 64 3.56 -15.08 -5.03
CA PHE A 64 3.25 -13.71 -4.59
C PHE A 64 3.12 -12.76 -5.77
N ARG A 65 3.97 -12.93 -6.78
CA ARG A 65 3.89 -12.18 -8.03
C ARG A 65 2.53 -12.33 -8.68
N ASP A 66 2.04 -13.57 -8.83
CA ASP A 66 0.76 -13.84 -9.46
C ASP A 66 -0.39 -13.22 -8.66
N ARG A 67 -0.40 -13.36 -7.33
CA ARG A 67 -1.41 -12.72 -6.46
C ARG A 67 -1.43 -11.19 -6.59
N ILE A 68 -0.26 -10.58 -6.70
CA ILE A 68 -0.13 -9.11 -6.88
C ILE A 68 -0.65 -8.71 -8.25
N PHE A 69 -0.25 -9.40 -9.32
CA PHE A 69 -0.72 -9.09 -10.67
C PHE A 69 -2.22 -9.30 -10.81
N SER A 70 -2.78 -10.39 -10.27
CA SER A 70 -4.24 -10.57 -10.26
C SER A 70 -4.97 -9.45 -9.51
N SER A 71 -4.38 -8.93 -8.42
CA SER A 71 -4.95 -7.77 -7.71
C SER A 71 -4.86 -6.50 -8.56
N LEU A 72 -3.76 -6.29 -9.27
CA LEU A 72 -3.57 -5.15 -10.18
C LEU A 72 -4.54 -5.18 -11.35
N ASP A 73 -4.71 -6.33 -11.98
CA ASP A 73 -5.64 -6.51 -13.10
C ASP A 73 -7.06 -6.14 -12.66
N GLN A 74 -7.51 -6.66 -11.52
CA GLN A 74 -8.83 -6.32 -10.96
C GLN A 74 -8.96 -4.82 -10.64
N ILE A 75 -7.92 -4.20 -10.07
CA ILE A 75 -7.94 -2.76 -9.75
C ILE A 75 -8.10 -1.91 -11.02
N ILE A 76 -7.41 -2.29 -12.10
CA ILE A 76 -7.45 -1.55 -13.37
C ILE A 76 -8.80 -1.75 -14.07
N GLU A 77 -9.33 -2.98 -14.06
CA GLU A 77 -10.66 -3.28 -14.61
C GLU A 77 -11.76 -2.50 -13.87
N ASP A 78 -11.69 -2.42 -12.54
CA ASP A 78 -12.67 -1.68 -11.72
C ASP A 78 -12.58 -0.15 -11.90
N ALA A 79 -11.49 0.35 -12.47
CA ALA A 79 -11.23 1.78 -12.67
C ALA A 79 -11.61 2.30 -14.07
N GLY A 80 -11.89 1.42 -15.02
CA GLY A 80 -12.33 1.74 -16.39
C GLY A 80 -13.85 1.83 -16.51
#